data_AF-A0A1Y5TLH4-F1
#
_entry.id   AF-A0A1Y5TLH4-F1
#
_cell.length_a   1.000
_cell.length_b   1.000
_cell.length_c   1.000
_cell.angle_alpha   90.00
_cell.angle_beta   90.00
_cell.angle_gamma   90.00
#
_symmetry.space_group_name_H-M   'P 1'
#
loop_
_entity.id
_entity.type
_entity.pdbx_description
1 polymer ?
#
loop_
_entity_poly.entity_id
_entity_poly.type
_entity_poly.pdbx_seq_one_letter_code
_entity_poly.pdbx_strand_id
1 'polypeptide(L)'
;MTRFKSYVLATGLLAGLTAPATAEFSFDADEATQAYVEANLLGIFYHELGHALIDMLDLPIFGQEEDAADVLSVFLIDALYEEESAVDLAYGTAFGFLGEVEQREAENELPAYWDVHGPDLQRYFNLVCIFFGANPDERADVADDLGLPADRAEYCPDEYDQADHSWGVALEEILTDHPAQSIRLGSSRSTPTEATSPPR
;
A
#
# COMPACT_ATOMS: atom_id res chain seq x y z
N MET A 1 13.64 -40.61 48.56
CA MET A 1 12.63 -40.31 47.51
C MET A 1 12.65 -38.81 47.13
N THR A 2 13.83 -38.23 46.91
CA THR A 2 13.99 -36.76 46.73
C THR A 2 14.81 -36.39 45.49
N ARG A 3 15.34 -37.37 44.73
CA ARG A 3 16.12 -37.11 43.51
C ARG A 3 15.33 -37.20 42.20
N PHE A 4 14.06 -37.65 42.24
CA PHE A 4 13.23 -37.80 41.03
C PHE A 4 12.50 -36.50 40.62
N LYS A 5 12.33 -35.55 41.55
CA LYS A 5 11.65 -34.27 41.28
C LYS A 5 12.52 -33.25 40.51
N SER A 6 13.84 -33.36 40.58
CA SER A 6 14.74 -32.39 39.92
C SER A 6 14.89 -32.62 38.42
N TYR A 7 14.66 -33.83 37.92
CA TYR A 7 14.76 -34.10 36.48
C TYR A 7 13.52 -33.66 35.70
N VAL A 8 12.32 -33.74 36.29
CA VAL A 8 11.08 -33.33 35.61
C VAL A 8 11.04 -31.81 35.37
N LEU A 9 11.66 -31.00 36.23
CA LEU A 9 11.72 -29.55 36.04
C LEU A 9 12.73 -29.11 34.97
N ALA A 10 13.83 -29.87 34.79
CA ALA A 10 14.88 -29.51 33.85
C ALA A 10 14.53 -29.85 32.39
N THR A 11 13.75 -30.92 32.14
CA THR A 11 13.32 -31.28 30.78
C THR A 11 12.17 -30.40 30.26
N GLY A 12 11.36 -29.81 31.14
CA GLY A 12 10.27 -28.91 30.74
C GLY A 12 10.77 -27.55 30.21
N LEU A 13 11.93 -27.07 30.69
CA LEU A 13 12.46 -25.75 30.33
C LEU A 13 13.24 -25.76 29.00
N LEU A 14 13.74 -26.91 28.56
CA LEU A 14 14.51 -27.03 27.31
C LEU A 14 13.62 -27.18 26.06
N ALA A 15 12.35 -27.58 26.22
CA ALA A 15 11.41 -27.74 25.11
C ALA A 15 10.76 -26.43 24.63
N GLY A 16 10.84 -25.35 25.43
CA GLY A 16 10.23 -24.05 25.08
C GLY A 16 11.11 -23.15 24.22
N LEU A 17 12.39 -23.47 24.00
CA LEU A 17 13.37 -22.60 23.33
C LEU A 17 13.61 -22.95 21.86
N THR A 18 13.00 -24.01 21.34
CA THR A 18 13.19 -24.46 19.94
C THR A 18 11.97 -24.24 19.04
N ALA A 19 10.86 -23.73 19.59
CA ALA A 19 9.79 -23.22 18.76
C ALA A 19 10.24 -21.84 18.24
N PRO A 20 10.35 -21.61 16.93
CA PRO A 20 10.37 -20.23 16.47
C PRO A 20 9.10 -19.59 17.05
N ALA A 21 9.26 -18.52 17.82
CA ALA A 21 8.14 -17.67 18.14
C ALA A 21 7.74 -16.99 16.83
N THR A 22 7.01 -17.72 15.98
CA THR A 22 6.21 -17.09 14.95
C THR A 22 5.12 -16.38 15.73
N ALA A 23 5.29 -15.07 15.90
CA ALA A 23 4.15 -14.23 16.22
C ALA A 23 3.18 -14.40 15.04
N GLU A 24 2.17 -15.24 15.22
CA GLU A 24 1.00 -15.24 14.36
C GLU A 24 0.41 -13.84 14.55
N PHE A 25 0.65 -12.96 13.57
CA PHE A 25 0.06 -11.63 13.57
C PHE A 25 -1.41 -11.81 13.17
N SER A 26 -2.25 -12.25 14.11
CA SER A 26 -3.68 -12.30 13.91
C SER A 26 -4.27 -10.95 14.27
N PHE A 27 -4.67 -10.17 13.27
CA PHE A 27 -5.60 -9.07 13.51
C PHE A 27 -6.96 -9.69 13.87
N ASP A 28 -7.50 -9.40 15.05
CA ASP A 28 -8.86 -9.79 15.47
C ASP A 28 -9.91 -8.86 14.82
N ALA A 29 -9.73 -8.59 13.53
CA ALA A 29 -10.58 -7.72 12.72
C ALA A 29 -11.28 -8.58 11.66
N ASP A 30 -12.50 -8.22 11.28
CA ASP A 30 -13.17 -8.87 10.15
C ASP A 30 -12.43 -8.61 8.83
N GLU A 31 -12.75 -9.41 7.82
CA GLU A 31 -12.10 -9.39 6.50
C GLU A 31 -12.24 -8.03 5.81
N ALA A 32 -13.38 -7.36 5.94
CA ALA A 32 -13.60 -6.04 5.36
C ALA A 32 -12.70 -4.98 6.01
N THR A 33 -12.55 -5.03 7.33
CA THR A 33 -11.63 -4.16 8.06
C THR A 33 -10.17 -4.42 7.66
N GLN A 34 -9.78 -5.69 7.47
CA GLN A 34 -8.42 -6.01 7.02
C GLN A 34 -8.15 -5.49 5.60
N ALA A 35 -9.08 -5.70 4.66
CA ALA A 35 -8.97 -5.20 3.29
C ALA A 35 -8.88 -3.67 3.25
N TYR A 36 -9.71 -2.97 4.04
CA TYR A 36 -9.65 -1.51 4.15
C TYR A 36 -8.29 -1.03 4.68
N VAL A 37 -7.76 -1.67 5.73
CA VAL A 37 -6.45 -1.31 6.30
C VAL A 37 -5.34 -1.60 5.30
N GLU A 38 -5.37 -2.74 4.62
CA GLU A 38 -4.39 -3.09 3.59
C GLU A 38 -4.39 -2.07 2.44
N ALA A 39 -5.55 -1.74 1.90
CA ALA A 39 -5.69 -0.76 0.82
C ALA A 39 -5.15 0.62 1.21
N ASN A 40 -5.42 1.09 2.42
CA ASN A 40 -4.92 2.38 2.88
C ASN A 40 -3.41 2.34 3.19
N LEU A 41 -2.90 1.24 3.74
CA LEU A 41 -1.45 1.08 3.95
C LEU A 41 -0.69 1.07 2.63
N LEU A 42 -1.20 0.37 1.61
CA LEU A 42 -0.59 0.34 0.28
C LEU A 42 -0.73 1.69 -0.44
N GLY A 43 -1.91 2.30 -0.39
CA GLY A 43 -2.15 3.62 -0.99
C GLY A 43 -1.23 4.69 -0.42
N ILE A 44 -1.08 4.75 0.91
CA ILE A 44 -0.14 5.66 1.58
C ILE A 44 1.31 5.29 1.23
N PHE A 45 1.65 4.00 1.26
CA PHE A 45 3.01 3.57 0.92
C PHE A 45 3.42 4.00 -0.49
N TYR A 46 2.53 3.86 -1.48
CA TYR A 46 2.81 4.29 -2.84
C TYR A 46 2.83 5.81 -3.01
N HIS A 47 2.03 6.54 -2.26
CA HIS A 47 2.11 7.99 -2.18
C HIS A 47 3.50 8.45 -1.67
N GLU A 48 3.96 7.88 -0.54
CA GLU A 48 5.28 8.18 0.02
C GLU A 48 6.43 7.73 -0.89
N LEU A 49 6.22 6.64 -1.64
CA LEU A 49 7.15 6.24 -2.70
C LEU A 49 7.22 7.29 -3.80
N GLY A 50 6.11 7.97 -4.12
CA GLY A 50 6.07 9.09 -5.05
C GLY A 50 7.01 10.21 -4.64
N HIS A 51 6.91 10.68 -3.38
CA HIS A 51 7.84 11.66 -2.84
C HIS A 51 9.30 11.20 -2.93
N ALA A 52 9.57 9.94 -2.56
CA ALA A 52 10.91 9.39 -2.62
C ALA A 52 11.46 9.36 -4.06
N LEU A 53 10.65 8.99 -5.05
CA LEU A 53 11.05 8.97 -6.45
C LEU A 53 11.26 10.38 -7.01
N ILE A 54 10.41 11.34 -6.66
CA ILE A 54 10.55 12.75 -7.05
C ILE A 54 11.90 13.29 -6.57
N ASP A 55 12.24 13.08 -5.29
CA ASP A 55 13.52 13.52 -4.71
C ASP A 55 14.72 12.80 -5.35
N MET A 56 14.67 11.47 -5.48
CA MET A 56 15.81 10.68 -5.99
C MET A 56 16.11 10.92 -7.46
N LEU A 57 15.09 11.18 -8.28
CA LEU A 57 15.23 11.41 -9.72
C LEU A 57 15.29 12.91 -10.08
N ASP A 58 15.19 13.81 -9.09
CA ASP A 58 15.15 15.26 -9.29
C ASP A 58 14.03 15.66 -10.30
N LEU A 59 12.84 15.04 -10.15
CA LEU A 59 11.74 15.26 -11.07
C LEU A 59 11.19 16.69 -10.93
N PRO A 60 11.00 17.44 -12.03
CA PRO A 60 10.45 18.77 -11.95
C PRO A 60 8.95 18.73 -11.62
N ILE A 61 8.54 19.44 -10.57
CA ILE A 61 7.13 19.59 -10.17
C ILE A 61 6.59 20.96 -10.57
N PHE A 62 5.57 20.97 -11.44
CA PHE A 62 4.90 22.18 -11.91
C PHE A 62 3.50 22.40 -11.29
N GLY A 63 3.07 21.50 -10.41
CA GLY A 63 1.81 21.54 -9.65
C GLY A 63 2.05 21.34 -8.15
N GLN A 64 1.14 20.65 -7.46
CA GLN A 64 1.36 20.19 -6.09
C GLN A 64 2.09 18.85 -6.11
N GLU A 65 3.12 18.69 -5.29
CA GLU A 65 3.86 17.43 -5.18
C GLU A 65 2.97 16.31 -4.64
N GLU A 66 2.11 16.63 -3.67
CA GLU A 66 1.12 15.72 -3.08
C GLU A 66 0.16 15.13 -4.15
N ASP A 67 -0.29 15.95 -5.10
CA ASP A 67 -1.16 15.47 -6.19
C ASP A 67 -0.39 14.52 -7.12
N ALA A 68 0.89 14.80 -7.38
CA ALA A 68 1.74 13.91 -8.20
C ALA A 68 1.99 12.58 -7.49
N ALA A 69 2.19 12.59 -6.16
CA ALA A 69 2.34 11.41 -5.33
C ALA A 69 1.06 10.56 -5.27
N ASP A 70 -0.11 11.19 -5.12
CA ASP A 70 -1.41 10.51 -5.21
C ASP A 70 -1.61 9.86 -6.59
N VAL A 71 -1.30 10.57 -7.67
CA VAL A 71 -1.42 10.03 -9.03
C VAL A 71 -0.51 8.82 -9.21
N LEU A 72 0.73 8.83 -8.69
CA LEU A 72 1.58 7.64 -8.71
C LEU A 72 0.95 6.48 -7.96
N SER A 73 0.36 6.74 -6.79
CA SER A 73 -0.28 5.71 -5.98
C SER A 73 -1.33 4.93 -6.77
N VAL A 74 -2.23 5.66 -7.44
CA VAL A 74 -3.28 5.06 -8.28
C VAL A 74 -2.70 4.36 -9.50
N PHE A 75 -1.72 4.98 -10.16
CA PHE A 75 -1.04 4.39 -11.31
C PHE A 75 -0.35 3.06 -10.97
N LEU A 76 0.29 2.96 -9.79
CA LEU A 76 0.91 1.72 -9.34
C LEU A 76 -0.11 0.66 -8.93
N ILE A 77 -1.24 1.05 -8.34
CA ILE A 77 -2.34 0.12 -8.05
C ILE A 77 -2.85 -0.51 -9.37
N ASP A 78 -3.08 0.31 -10.40
CA ASP A 78 -3.45 -0.18 -11.73
C ASP A 78 -2.39 -1.10 -12.35
N ALA A 79 -1.12 -0.67 -12.33
CA ALA A 79 -0.05 -1.35 -13.05
C ALA A 79 0.44 -2.65 -12.39
N LEU A 80 0.29 -2.81 -11.07
CA LEU A 80 0.90 -3.91 -10.31
C LEU A 80 -0.07 -5.01 -9.88
N TYR A 81 -1.37 -4.77 -9.93
CA TYR A 81 -2.39 -5.69 -9.44
C TYR A 81 -3.28 -6.18 -10.56
N GLU A 82 -3.78 -7.41 -10.41
CA GLU A 82 -4.84 -7.92 -11.28
C GLU A 82 -6.14 -7.16 -11.03
N GLU A 83 -6.99 -7.04 -12.04
CA GLU A 83 -8.17 -6.16 -12.07
C GLU A 83 -9.03 -6.23 -10.80
N GLU A 84 -9.42 -7.42 -10.35
CA GLU A 84 -10.24 -7.61 -9.13
C GLU A 84 -9.55 -7.01 -7.88
N SER A 85 -8.26 -7.28 -7.69
CA SER A 85 -7.50 -6.74 -6.56
C SER A 85 -7.23 -5.24 -6.70
N ALA A 86 -7.00 -4.75 -7.92
CA ALA A 86 -6.82 -3.32 -8.17
C ALA A 86 -8.10 -2.55 -7.83
N VAL A 87 -9.26 -3.08 -8.21
CA VAL A 87 -10.58 -2.50 -7.87
C VAL A 87 -10.77 -2.47 -6.35
N ASP A 88 -10.55 -3.57 -5.64
CA ASP A 88 -10.68 -3.63 -4.18
C ASP A 88 -9.78 -2.61 -3.47
N LEU A 89 -8.53 -2.47 -3.94
CA LEU A 89 -7.58 -1.49 -3.42
C LEU A 89 -8.07 -0.06 -3.70
N ALA A 90 -8.53 0.23 -4.92
CA ALA A 90 -9.04 1.55 -5.29
C ALA A 90 -10.26 1.95 -4.45
N TYR A 91 -11.20 1.04 -4.21
CA TYR A 91 -12.32 1.26 -3.29
C TYR A 91 -11.83 1.57 -1.87
N GLY A 92 -10.93 0.74 -1.34
CA GLY A 92 -10.41 0.92 0.02
C GLY A 92 -9.66 2.24 0.20
N THR A 93 -8.83 2.64 -0.76
CA THR A 93 -8.11 3.92 -0.74
C THR A 93 -9.06 5.11 -0.94
N ALA A 94 -10.05 5.01 -1.84
CA ALA A 94 -11.09 6.04 -2.00
C ALA A 94 -11.85 6.26 -0.69
N PHE A 95 -12.29 5.18 -0.04
CA PHE A 95 -12.97 5.27 1.25
C PHE A 95 -12.08 5.81 2.37
N GLY A 96 -10.76 5.69 2.26
CA GLY A 96 -9.80 6.39 3.13
C GLY A 96 -9.99 7.90 3.09
N PHE A 97 -9.95 8.50 1.90
CA PHE A 97 -10.19 9.94 1.73
C PHE A 97 -11.59 10.36 2.16
N LEU A 98 -12.61 9.56 1.85
CA LEU A 98 -13.98 9.85 2.28
C LEU A 98 -14.10 9.83 3.82
N GLY A 99 -13.43 8.89 4.48
CA GLY A 99 -13.37 8.82 5.94
C GLY A 99 -12.73 10.06 6.58
N GLU A 100 -11.73 10.67 5.94
CA GLU A 100 -11.17 11.96 6.39
C GLU A 100 -12.17 13.11 6.27
N VAL A 101 -12.95 13.16 5.19
CA VAL A 101 -14.05 14.13 5.03
C VAL A 101 -15.05 13.97 6.16
N GLU A 102 -15.53 12.75 6.39
CA GLU A 102 -16.51 12.44 7.43
C GLU A 102 -15.99 12.80 8.84
N GLN A 103 -14.71 12.54 9.11
CA GLN A 103 -14.09 12.92 10.38
C GLN A 103 -14.08 14.45 10.56
N ARG A 104 -13.64 15.22 9.57
CA ARG A 104 -13.63 16.69 9.64
C ARG A 104 -15.04 17.25 9.85
N GLU A 105 -16.03 16.72 9.13
CA GLU A 105 -17.42 17.12 9.29
C GLU A 105 -17.96 16.83 10.70
N ALA A 106 -17.63 15.66 11.27
CA ALA A 106 -18.01 15.31 12.63
C ALA A 106 -17.40 16.25 13.68
N GLU A 107 -16.21 16.78 13.41
CA GLU A 107 -15.50 17.75 14.23
C GLU A 107 -15.94 19.22 13.96
N ASN A 108 -16.85 19.44 13.00
CA ASN A 108 -17.29 20.76 12.50
C ASN A 108 -16.13 21.61 11.95
N GLU A 109 -15.14 20.95 11.37
CA GLU A 109 -14.01 21.60 10.71
C GLU A 109 -14.34 21.85 9.24
N LEU A 110 -13.92 23.01 8.73
CA LEU A 110 -13.99 23.31 7.30
C LEU A 110 -12.78 22.70 6.60
N PRO A 111 -12.87 22.39 5.29
CA PRO A 111 -11.71 21.99 4.52
C PRO A 111 -10.57 23.00 4.67
N ALA A 112 -9.39 22.50 5.00
CA ALA A 112 -8.19 23.32 5.17
C ALA A 112 -7.59 23.66 3.80
N TYR A 113 -8.18 24.63 3.08
CA TYR A 113 -7.72 25.03 1.76
C TYR A 113 -6.29 25.61 1.70
N TRP A 114 -5.61 25.73 2.84
CA TRP A 114 -4.21 26.16 2.97
C TRP A 114 -3.26 25.02 3.33
N ASP A 115 -3.77 23.79 3.45
CA ASP A 115 -2.97 22.59 3.68
C ASP A 115 -2.05 22.33 2.47
N VAL A 116 -1.03 21.49 2.67
CA VAL A 116 -0.16 21.04 1.58
C VAL A 116 -0.89 20.04 0.68
N HIS A 117 -1.79 19.24 1.26
CA HIS A 117 -2.67 18.37 0.51
C HIS A 117 -3.86 19.14 -0.07
N GLY A 118 -4.32 18.71 -1.24
CA GLY A 118 -5.62 19.14 -1.76
C GLY A 118 -6.78 18.75 -0.82
N PRO A 119 -7.94 19.41 -0.92
CA PRO A 119 -9.14 19.00 -0.17
C PRO A 119 -9.46 17.51 -0.40
N ASP A 120 -9.81 16.76 0.64
CA ASP A 120 -9.89 15.29 0.57
C ASP A 120 -10.93 14.80 -0.43
N LEU A 121 -12.05 15.52 -0.55
CA LEU A 121 -13.06 15.16 -1.54
C LEU A 121 -12.56 15.38 -2.98
N GLN A 122 -11.62 16.31 -3.19
CA GLN A 122 -10.95 16.45 -4.48
C GLN A 122 -9.96 15.30 -4.71
N ARG A 123 -9.20 14.90 -3.69
CA ARG A 123 -8.29 13.74 -3.75
C ARG A 123 -9.05 12.46 -4.04
N TYR A 124 -10.19 12.25 -3.37
CA TYR A 124 -11.16 11.19 -3.63
C TYR A 124 -11.56 11.13 -5.11
N PHE A 125 -12.10 12.22 -5.66
CA PHE A 125 -12.57 12.21 -7.05
C PHE A 125 -11.44 12.12 -8.07
N ASN A 126 -10.24 12.64 -7.76
CA ASN A 126 -9.06 12.47 -8.61
C ASN A 126 -8.62 11.00 -8.64
N LEU A 127 -8.58 10.32 -7.49
CA LEU A 127 -8.25 8.89 -7.44
C LEU A 127 -9.24 8.07 -8.27
N VAL A 128 -10.55 8.28 -8.06
CA VAL A 128 -11.60 7.55 -8.80
C VAL A 128 -11.48 7.82 -10.30
N CYS A 129 -11.22 9.08 -10.68
CA CYS A 129 -11.06 9.46 -12.08
C CYS A 129 -9.85 8.77 -12.73
N ILE A 130 -8.66 8.88 -12.14
CA ILE A 130 -7.45 8.27 -12.71
C ILE A 130 -7.61 6.74 -12.80
N PHE A 131 -8.14 6.10 -11.75
CA PHE A 131 -8.33 4.65 -11.73
C PHE A 131 -9.35 4.19 -12.77
N PHE A 132 -10.49 4.87 -12.89
CA PHE A 132 -11.48 4.61 -13.94
C PHE A 132 -10.89 4.81 -15.35
N GLY A 133 -10.13 5.90 -15.53
CA GLY A 133 -9.54 6.29 -16.81
C GLY A 133 -8.60 5.23 -17.41
N ALA A 134 -7.95 4.44 -16.57
CA ALA A 134 -7.05 3.37 -16.99
C ALA A 134 -7.76 2.21 -17.71
N ASN A 135 -8.99 1.87 -17.27
CA ASN A 135 -9.77 0.79 -17.86
C ASN A 135 -11.28 1.10 -17.84
N PRO A 136 -11.75 2.05 -18.66
CA PRO A 136 -13.14 2.52 -18.61
C PRO A 136 -14.17 1.44 -18.96
N ASP A 137 -13.77 0.45 -19.76
CA ASP A 137 -14.63 -0.64 -20.21
C ASP A 137 -14.97 -1.62 -19.07
N GLU A 138 -14.02 -1.88 -18.17
CA GLU A 138 -14.22 -2.82 -17.04
C GLU A 138 -14.54 -2.10 -15.72
N ARG A 139 -14.27 -0.80 -15.59
CA ARG A 139 -14.43 -0.02 -14.33
C ARG A 139 -15.60 0.96 -14.33
N ALA A 140 -16.54 0.82 -15.25
CA ALA A 140 -17.71 1.69 -15.32
C ALA A 140 -18.56 1.64 -14.03
N ASP A 141 -18.65 0.47 -13.40
CA ASP A 141 -19.28 0.27 -12.10
C ASP A 141 -18.54 0.99 -10.97
N VAL A 142 -17.20 0.98 -10.98
CA VAL A 142 -16.39 1.76 -10.01
C VAL A 142 -16.74 3.24 -10.07
N ALA A 143 -16.81 3.82 -11.28
CA ALA A 143 -17.18 5.22 -11.47
C ALA A 143 -18.61 5.51 -10.97
N ASP A 144 -19.56 4.64 -11.28
CA ASP A 144 -20.96 4.79 -10.87
C ASP A 144 -21.13 4.65 -9.34
N ASP A 145 -20.56 3.61 -8.74
CA ASP A 145 -20.69 3.28 -7.32
C ASP A 145 -20.00 4.30 -6.42
N LEU A 146 -18.83 4.81 -6.86
CA LEU A 146 -18.09 5.87 -6.15
C LEU A 146 -18.60 7.27 -6.48
N GLY A 147 -19.64 7.40 -7.31
CA GLY A 147 -20.36 8.64 -7.56
C GLY A 147 -19.60 9.64 -8.41
N LEU A 148 -18.73 9.19 -9.31
CA LEU A 148 -17.98 10.04 -10.24
C LEU A 148 -18.96 10.77 -11.18
N PRO A 149 -18.97 12.12 -11.21
CA PRO A 149 -19.84 12.85 -12.11
C PRO A 149 -19.55 12.51 -13.58
N ALA A 150 -20.60 12.34 -14.40
CA ALA A 150 -20.45 11.94 -15.80
C ALA A 150 -19.64 12.95 -16.64
N ASP A 151 -19.70 14.24 -16.32
CA ASP A 151 -18.89 15.29 -16.94
C ASP A 151 -17.41 15.23 -16.50
N ARG A 152 -17.12 14.74 -15.30
CA ARG A 152 -15.75 14.45 -14.85
C ARG A 152 -15.19 13.22 -15.57
N ALA A 153 -16.00 12.16 -15.66
CA ALA A 153 -15.63 10.87 -16.26
C ALA A 153 -15.17 11.00 -17.73
N GLU A 154 -15.71 11.97 -18.48
CA GLU A 154 -15.36 12.22 -19.89
C GLU A 154 -13.85 12.45 -20.12
N TYR A 155 -13.16 13.08 -19.16
CA TYR A 155 -11.74 13.44 -19.28
C TYR A 155 -10.80 12.47 -18.56
N CYS A 156 -11.34 11.49 -17.83
CA CYS A 156 -10.53 10.59 -17.01
C CYS A 156 -9.56 9.71 -17.81
N PRO A 157 -9.90 9.17 -18.99
CA PRO A 157 -8.93 8.47 -19.83
C PRO A 157 -7.75 9.36 -20.25
N ASP A 158 -8.01 10.62 -20.61
CA ASP A 158 -6.95 11.58 -20.97
C ASP A 158 -6.04 11.90 -19.76
N GLU A 159 -6.59 11.97 -18.55
CA GLU A 159 -5.81 12.18 -17.33
C GLU A 159 -5.00 10.96 -16.92
N TYR A 160 -5.51 9.75 -17.15
CA TYR A 160 -4.72 8.53 -16.99
C TYR A 160 -3.58 8.49 -18.01
N ASP A 161 -3.84 8.79 -19.29
CA ASP A 161 -2.78 8.90 -20.31
C ASP A 161 -1.73 9.95 -19.93
N GLN A 162 -2.13 11.05 -19.27
CA GLN A 162 -1.19 12.04 -18.76
C GLN A 162 -0.35 11.48 -17.58
N ALA A 163 -0.95 10.69 -16.70
CA ALA A 163 -0.24 9.99 -15.63
C ALA A 163 0.78 9.00 -16.21
N ASP A 164 0.40 8.19 -17.20
CA ASP A 164 1.32 7.26 -17.88
C ASP A 164 2.48 7.98 -18.57
N HIS A 165 2.21 9.05 -19.33
CA HIS A 165 3.26 9.82 -20.00
C HIS A 165 4.21 10.56 -19.04
N SER A 166 3.83 10.75 -17.78
CA SER A 166 4.66 11.40 -16.76
C SER A 166 5.40 10.36 -15.92
N TRP A 167 4.65 9.58 -15.13
CA TRP A 167 5.21 8.57 -14.25
C TRP A 167 5.75 7.35 -14.99
N GLY A 168 5.07 6.88 -16.04
CA GLY A 168 5.55 5.75 -16.84
C GLY A 168 6.94 5.99 -17.43
N VAL A 169 7.19 7.21 -17.94
CA VAL A 169 8.51 7.62 -18.45
C VAL A 169 9.56 7.66 -17.33
N ALA A 170 9.23 8.23 -16.17
CA ALA A 170 10.15 8.28 -15.03
C ALA A 170 10.49 6.87 -14.50
N LEU A 171 9.50 5.97 -14.45
CA LEU A 171 9.68 4.58 -14.03
C LEU A 171 10.49 3.78 -15.06
N GLU A 172 10.30 4.01 -16.35
CA GLU A 172 11.09 3.37 -17.42
C GLU A 172 12.58 3.72 -17.28
N GLU A 173 12.92 4.97 -16.98
CA GLU A 173 14.32 5.40 -16.75
C GLU A 173 14.97 4.61 -15.60
N ILE A 174 14.24 4.39 -14.49
CA ILE A 174 14.74 3.55 -13.38
C ILE A 174 15.02 2.12 -13.87
N LEU A 175 14.08 1.55 -14.64
CA LEU A 175 14.15 0.16 -15.09
C LEU A 175 15.30 -0.07 -16.07
N THR A 176 15.64 0.90 -16.92
CA THR A 176 16.69 0.77 -17.93
C THR A 176 18.07 1.17 -17.42
N ASP A 177 18.17 2.27 -16.68
CA ASP A 177 19.44 2.95 -16.42
C ASP A 177 19.95 2.71 -14.99
N HIS A 178 19.07 2.27 -14.09
CA HIS A 178 19.36 2.03 -12.69
C HIS A 178 18.87 0.66 -12.19
N PRO A 179 19.32 -0.48 -12.77
CA PRO A 179 18.88 -1.80 -12.36
C PRO A 179 19.20 -2.04 -10.88
N ALA A 180 18.18 -1.94 -10.03
CA ALA A 180 18.31 -2.17 -8.61
C ALA A 180 18.57 -3.66 -8.33
N GLN A 181 19.42 -3.95 -7.34
CA GLN A 181 19.44 -5.27 -6.74
C GLN A 181 18.16 -5.40 -5.91
N SER A 182 17.23 -6.24 -6.33
CA SER A 182 16.00 -6.54 -5.58
C SER A 182 16.32 -6.71 -4.08
N ILE A 183 15.62 -5.99 -3.21
CA ILE A 183 15.69 -6.23 -1.76
C ILE A 183 15.25 -7.67 -1.54
N ARG A 184 16.19 -8.55 -1.24
CA ARG A 184 15.86 -9.91 -0.81
C ARG A 184 15.54 -9.84 0.66
N LEU A 185 14.25 -9.81 1.00
CA LEU A 185 13.81 -10.07 2.36
C LEU A 185 14.31 -11.47 2.71
N GLY A 186 15.27 -11.54 3.63
CA GLY A 186 16.00 -12.77 3.91
C GLY A 186 15.05 -13.89 4.30
N SER A 187 15.02 -14.98 3.53
CA SER A 187 14.36 -16.19 4.02
C SER A 187 15.12 -16.64 5.27
N SER A 188 14.41 -16.78 6.39
CA SER A 188 14.98 -17.33 7.61
C SER A 188 15.36 -18.79 7.33
N ARG A 189 16.57 -19.03 6.85
CA ARG A 189 17.13 -20.37 6.80
C ARG A 189 17.50 -20.75 8.23
N SER A 190 16.63 -21.50 8.88
CA SER A 190 17.01 -22.30 10.04
C SER A 190 18.00 -23.36 9.56
N THR A 191 19.29 -23.05 9.61
CA THR A 191 20.34 -24.06 9.40
C THR A 191 20.28 -25.04 10.59
N PRO A 192 20.08 -26.35 10.38
CA PRO A 192 20.18 -27.30 11.48
C PRO A 192 21.64 -27.34 11.94
N THR A 193 21.89 -27.01 13.21
CA THR A 193 23.20 -27.17 13.82
C THR A 193 23.57 -28.65 13.84
N GLU A 194 24.54 -29.05 13.02
CA GLU A 194 25.15 -30.37 13.06
C GLU A 194 25.93 -30.49 14.38
N ALA A 195 25.46 -31.37 15.28
CA ALA A 195 26.10 -31.64 16.55
C ALA A 195 27.42 -32.40 16.32
N THR A 196 28.54 -31.71 16.41
CA THR A 196 29.86 -32.33 16.50
C THR A 196 29.97 -33.11 17.82
N SER A 197 30.09 -34.43 17.72
CA SER A 197 30.39 -35.31 18.85
C SER A 197 31.80 -35.05 19.40
N PRO A 198 32.03 -35.16 20.72
CA PRO A 198 33.35 -34.94 21.31
C PRO A 198 34.31 -36.11 21.03
N PRO A 199 35.63 -35.85 20.94
CA PRO A 199 36.62 -36.88 20.68
C PRO A 199 36.82 -37.82 21.89
N ARG A 200 37.22 -39.06 21.58
CA ARG A 200 37.57 -40.14 22.51
C ARG A 200 38.88 -39.87 23.25
#